data_AF-A0A9D0VE90-F1
#
_entry.id   AF-A0A9D0VE90-F1
#
_cell.length_a   1.000
_cell.length_b   1.000
_cell.length_c   1.000
_cell.angle_alpha   90.00
_cell.angle_beta   90.00
_cell.angle_gamma   90.00
#
_symmetry.space_group_name_H-M   'P 1'
#
loop_
_entity.id
_entity.type
_entity.pdbx_description
1 polymer ?
#
loop_
_entity_poly.entity_id
_entity_poly.type
_entity_poly.pdbx_seq_one_letter_code
_entity_poly.pdbx_strand_id
1 'polypeptide(L)'
;MNRLITLLPLGMLACVIYVEDPGTKTPPSGDTGTTVNTTDTGGTTPGGFVFATDDPSVYARVDRMGMPAVATAVITSDDAYNGADPVDDAAGTFVGEIIANVDFLHSALDDDLTGLGLSPCGGSPTEPSVGQCIDQAAPFVVPDVITLDLSQPSGFPNGRALPDPVIDVTLALILLDLNTHAVDFLAGLPLNPPMNDVPFPTGFPYLAPAQ
;
A
#
# COMPACT_ATOMS: atom_id res chain seq x y z
N MET A 1 -7.36 -23.55 -42.14
CA MET A 1 -8.50 -22.90 -41.44
C MET A 1 -8.07 -22.71 -39.99
N ASN A 2 -7.62 -21.50 -39.64
CA ASN A 2 -8.23 -20.63 -38.60
C ASN A 2 -8.54 -21.38 -37.29
N ARG A 3 -8.03 -20.95 -36.12
CA ARG A 3 -8.16 -19.58 -35.60
C ARG A 3 -7.06 -19.19 -34.62
N LEU A 4 -6.46 -18.05 -34.91
CA LEU A 4 -5.79 -17.15 -33.99
C LEU A 4 -6.83 -16.65 -32.97
N ILE A 5 -6.64 -16.92 -31.68
CA ILE A 5 -7.43 -16.32 -30.60
C ILE A 5 -6.63 -15.12 -30.10
N THR A 6 -7.03 -13.94 -30.56
CA THR A 6 -6.57 -12.65 -30.06
C THR A 6 -7.16 -12.47 -28.65
N LEU A 7 -6.32 -12.45 -27.61
CA LEU A 7 -6.74 -11.97 -26.29
C LEU A 7 -6.95 -10.45 -26.39
N LEU A 8 -8.18 -10.00 -26.13
CA LEU A 8 -8.46 -8.60 -25.83
C LEU A 8 -7.86 -8.23 -24.46
N PRO A 9 -7.37 -6.99 -24.27
CA PRO A 9 -6.93 -6.55 -22.96
C PRO A 9 -8.15 -6.37 -22.06
N LEU A 10 -8.18 -7.11 -20.95
CA LEU A 10 -9.07 -6.83 -19.84
C LEU A 10 -8.61 -5.48 -19.27
N GLY A 11 -9.44 -4.44 -19.45
CA GLY A 11 -9.20 -3.13 -18.86
C GLY A 11 -9.13 -3.25 -17.35
N MET A 12 -7.91 -3.18 -16.81
CA MET A 12 -7.63 -3.12 -15.39
C MET A 12 -8.14 -1.76 -14.89
N LEU A 13 -9.32 -1.76 -14.26
CA LEU A 13 -9.86 -0.56 -13.63
C LEU A 13 -9.14 -0.37 -12.29
N ALA A 14 -8.00 0.30 -12.31
CA ALA A 14 -7.33 0.75 -11.10
C ALA A 14 -8.22 1.82 -10.42
N CYS A 15 -8.46 1.68 -9.12
CA CYS A 15 -9.02 2.75 -8.32
C CYS A 15 -7.93 3.81 -8.12
N VAL A 16 -8.03 4.94 -8.83
CA VAL A 16 -7.10 6.07 -8.69
C VAL A 16 -7.75 7.11 -7.79
N ILE A 17 -7.09 7.44 -6.68
CA ILE A 17 -7.47 8.56 -5.82
C ILE A 17 -6.76 9.80 -6.36
N TYR A 18 -7.56 10.80 -6.74
CA TYR A 18 -7.09 12.07 -7.27
C TYR A 18 -7.23 13.15 -6.18
N VAL A 19 -6.19 13.94 -5.97
CA VAL A 19 -6.23 15.13 -5.10
C VAL A 19 -6.06 16.37 -5.98
N GLU A 20 -6.86 17.40 -5.75
CA GLU A 20 -6.76 18.67 -6.48
C GLU A 20 -5.41 19.37 -6.19
N ASP A 21 -4.71 19.79 -7.25
CA ASP A 21 -3.49 20.60 -7.15
C ASP A 21 -3.84 22.00 -6.58
N PRO A 22 -3.21 22.46 -5.48
CA PRO A 22 -3.44 23.79 -4.93
C PRO A 22 -2.89 24.93 -5.83
N GLY A 23 -2.17 24.61 -6.91
CA GLY A 23 -1.56 25.59 -7.81
C GLY A 23 -2.43 25.99 -9.02
N THR A 24 -2.89 27.24 -9.02
CA THR A 24 -3.28 28.06 -10.21
C THR A 24 -4.72 28.06 -10.75
N LYS A 25 -5.73 27.56 -10.04
CA LYS A 25 -7.12 27.96 -10.34
C LYS A 25 -7.54 29.16 -9.50
N THR A 26 -7.55 30.35 -10.11
CA THR A 26 -8.42 31.43 -9.64
C THR A 26 -9.84 30.87 -9.60
N PRO A 27 -10.50 30.81 -8.43
CA PRO A 27 -11.84 30.26 -8.34
C PRO A 27 -12.78 31.09 -9.23
N PRO A 28 -13.73 30.48 -9.97
CA PRO A 28 -14.81 31.24 -10.55
C PRO A 28 -15.50 31.95 -9.39
N SER A 29 -15.51 33.28 -9.46
CA SER A 29 -16.09 34.21 -8.50
C SER A 29 -17.41 33.69 -7.94
N GLY A 30 -17.33 33.12 -6.74
CA GLY A 30 -18.44 32.54 -5.98
C GLY A 30 -18.04 32.00 -4.61
N ASP A 31 -16.76 32.14 -4.22
CA ASP A 31 -16.30 31.80 -2.87
C ASP A 31 -16.84 32.84 -1.88
N THR A 32 -17.98 32.52 -1.28
CA THR A 32 -18.36 33.13 0.00
C THR A 32 -17.78 32.22 1.06
N GLY A 33 -16.50 32.47 1.38
CA GLY A 33 -15.77 31.77 2.42
C GLY A 33 -16.63 31.66 3.66
N THR A 34 -17.07 30.44 3.95
CA THR A 34 -17.72 30.10 5.21
C THR A 34 -16.74 29.22 5.95
N THR A 35 -16.12 29.84 6.95
CA THR A 35 -15.37 29.22 8.03
C THR A 35 -15.82 27.78 8.27
N VAL A 36 -14.89 26.82 8.17
CA VAL A 36 -15.09 25.47 8.73
C VAL A 36 -15.22 25.66 10.23
N ASN A 37 -16.45 25.85 10.68
CA ASN A 37 -16.79 25.91 12.08
C ASN A 37 -17.00 24.48 12.53
N THR A 38 -16.05 23.98 13.32
CA THR A 38 -16.12 22.71 14.05
C THR A 38 -17.31 22.73 15.01
N THR A 39 -18.49 22.34 14.51
CA THR A 39 -19.61 21.87 15.33
C THR A 39 -20.52 21.04 14.43
N ASP A 40 -20.20 19.75 14.31
CA ASP A 40 -21.19 18.76 13.94
C ASP A 40 -22.16 18.61 15.13
N THR A 41 -23.27 19.34 15.07
CA THR A 41 -24.40 19.09 15.96
C THR A 41 -25.69 19.48 15.25
N GLY A 42 -26.33 18.49 14.64
CA GLY A 42 -27.79 18.46 14.49
C GLY A 42 -28.39 19.19 13.29
N GLY A 43 -29.05 18.41 12.43
CA GLY A 43 -30.38 18.79 11.94
C GLY A 43 -30.47 19.81 10.82
N THR A 44 -29.83 19.54 9.68
CA THR A 44 -30.33 20.01 8.37
C THR A 44 -30.08 18.90 7.36
N THR A 45 -31.07 18.60 6.52
CA THR A 45 -30.97 17.61 5.43
C THR A 45 -29.63 17.79 4.73
N PRO A 46 -28.69 16.82 4.79
CA PRO A 46 -27.40 16.98 4.17
C PRO A 46 -27.64 17.29 2.70
N GLY A 47 -27.18 18.47 2.25
CA GLY A 47 -27.09 18.76 0.83
C GLY A 47 -26.40 17.56 0.19
N GLY A 48 -27.05 16.96 -0.81
CA GLY A 48 -26.59 15.70 -1.39
C GLY A 48 -25.12 15.75 -1.76
N PHE A 49 -24.42 14.62 -1.65
CA PHE A 49 -23.03 14.50 -2.04
C PHE A 49 -22.83 15.08 -3.45
N VAL A 50 -22.02 16.14 -3.56
CA VAL A 50 -21.60 16.70 -4.84
C VAL A 50 -20.34 15.96 -5.26
N PHE A 51 -20.49 15.05 -6.21
CA PHE A 51 -19.36 14.34 -6.79
C PHE A 51 -18.72 15.20 -7.88
N ALA A 52 -17.39 15.21 -7.94
CA ALA A 52 -16.69 15.91 -9.00
C ALA A 52 -17.01 15.27 -10.36
N THR A 53 -17.22 16.12 -11.37
CA THR A 53 -17.58 15.69 -12.74
C THR A 53 -16.53 16.06 -13.78
N ASP A 54 -15.45 16.72 -13.36
CA ASP A 54 -14.34 17.07 -14.24
C ASP A 54 -13.68 15.81 -14.81
N ASP A 55 -13.11 15.96 -16.01
CA ASP A 55 -12.38 14.88 -16.67
C ASP A 55 -11.20 14.41 -15.79
N PRO A 56 -10.96 13.10 -15.61
CA PRO A 56 -9.86 12.60 -14.77
C PRO A 56 -8.49 13.20 -15.12
N SER A 57 -8.27 13.62 -16.37
CA SER A 57 -7.03 14.26 -16.81
C SER A 57 -6.75 15.62 -16.17
N VAL A 58 -7.74 16.25 -15.51
CA VAL A 58 -7.51 17.50 -14.76
C VAL A 58 -6.89 17.28 -13.39
N TYR A 59 -6.79 16.02 -12.95
CA TYR A 59 -6.24 15.66 -11.67
C TYR A 59 -4.87 14.99 -11.82
N ALA A 60 -4.02 15.20 -10.83
CA ALA A 60 -2.76 14.48 -10.70
C ALA A 60 -2.94 13.29 -9.75
N ARG A 61 -2.31 12.16 -10.09
CA ARG A 61 -2.13 11.08 -9.11
C ARG A 61 -1.07 11.54 -8.12
N VAL A 62 -1.46 11.66 -6.86
CA VAL A 62 -0.56 12.10 -5.77
C VAL A 62 0.05 10.91 -5.05
N ASP A 63 -0.60 9.74 -5.11
CA ASP A 63 -0.13 8.55 -4.41
C ASP A 63 -0.58 7.27 -5.13
N ARG A 64 0.21 6.21 -4.98
CA ARG A 64 -0.17 4.82 -5.27
C ARG A 64 0.15 3.98 -4.03
N MET A 65 -0.92 3.48 -3.41
CA MET A 65 -0.84 2.67 -2.20
C MET A 65 -1.39 1.26 -2.45
N GLY A 66 -0.87 0.55 -3.45
CA GLY A 66 -1.27 -0.83 -3.70
C GLY A 66 -0.86 -1.71 -2.51
N MET A 67 0.43 -1.73 -2.22
CA MET A 67 1.11 -2.47 -1.17
C MET A 67 1.65 -1.51 -0.11
N PRO A 68 1.26 -1.70 1.16
CA PRO A 68 1.75 -0.90 2.26
C PRO A 68 3.26 -0.95 2.37
N ALA A 69 3.81 0.16 2.87
CA ALA A 69 5.23 0.40 3.07
C ALA A 69 6.09 0.51 1.80
N VAL A 70 5.59 0.17 0.60
CA VAL A 70 6.41 0.25 -0.63
C VAL A 70 6.78 1.70 -0.95
N ALA A 71 5.79 2.53 -1.28
CA ALA A 71 5.99 3.95 -1.60
C ALA A 71 6.64 4.73 -0.45
N THR A 72 6.38 4.34 0.81
CA THR A 72 6.83 5.11 1.98
C THR A 72 8.20 4.72 2.52
N ALA A 73 8.64 3.47 2.35
CA ALA A 73 9.86 2.97 3.00
C ALA A 73 10.98 2.56 2.02
N VAL A 74 10.64 2.11 0.81
CA VAL A 74 11.63 1.60 -0.16
C VAL A 74 11.63 2.35 -1.49
N ILE A 75 10.89 3.46 -1.56
CA ILE A 75 10.91 4.42 -2.65
C ILE A 75 11.37 5.78 -2.09
N THR A 76 12.41 6.33 -2.70
CA THR A 76 12.97 7.67 -2.50
C THR A 76 12.52 8.65 -3.60
N SER A 77 12.23 8.16 -4.80
CA SER A 77 11.71 8.92 -5.94
C SER A 77 10.18 9.06 -5.91
N ASP A 78 9.63 9.46 -4.76
CA ASP A 78 8.19 9.42 -4.44
C ASP A 78 7.30 10.05 -5.52
N ASP A 79 7.55 11.30 -5.93
CA ASP A 79 6.76 11.96 -6.97
C ASP A 79 6.77 11.20 -8.32
N ALA A 80 7.91 10.59 -8.67
CA ALA A 80 8.05 9.83 -9.92
C ALA A 80 7.33 8.48 -9.83
N TYR A 81 7.45 7.80 -8.69
CA TYR A 81 6.73 6.57 -8.40
C TYR A 81 5.22 6.80 -8.40
N ASN A 82 4.77 7.82 -7.67
CA ASN A 82 3.37 8.26 -7.62
C ASN A 82 2.86 8.73 -8.98
N GLY A 83 3.72 9.24 -9.86
CA GLY A 83 3.44 9.61 -11.24
C GLY A 83 3.45 8.46 -12.27
N ALA A 84 3.92 7.25 -11.94
CA ALA A 84 4.05 6.13 -12.87
C ALA A 84 2.87 5.15 -12.89
N ASP A 85 2.65 4.44 -13.99
CA ASP A 85 1.54 3.50 -14.13
C ASP A 85 1.90 2.08 -13.66
N PRO A 86 0.92 1.22 -13.30
CA PRO A 86 1.20 -0.16 -12.89
C PRO A 86 2.01 -0.99 -13.90
N VAL A 87 1.95 -0.64 -15.18
CA VAL A 87 2.76 -1.27 -16.23
C VAL A 87 4.26 -0.97 -16.06
N ASP A 88 4.61 0.18 -15.49
CA ASP A 88 5.99 0.60 -15.25
C ASP A 88 6.60 -0.20 -14.09
N ASP A 89 5.79 -0.56 -13.08
CA ASP A 89 6.21 -1.46 -12.00
C ASP A 89 6.48 -2.85 -12.57
N ALA A 90 5.58 -3.37 -13.40
CA ALA A 90 5.73 -4.67 -14.06
C ALA A 90 6.92 -4.70 -15.03
N ALA A 91 7.29 -3.54 -15.60
CA ALA A 91 8.49 -3.36 -16.41
C ALA A 91 9.78 -3.23 -15.56
N GLY A 92 9.65 -3.17 -14.24
CA GLY A 92 10.78 -3.10 -13.30
C GLY A 92 11.39 -1.72 -13.14
N THR A 93 10.68 -0.65 -13.51
CA THR A 93 11.19 0.74 -13.53
C THR A 93 11.80 1.16 -12.19
N PHE A 94 11.18 0.76 -11.07
CA PHE A 94 11.60 1.11 -9.71
C PHE A 94 12.32 -0.03 -8.97
N VAL A 95 12.48 -1.21 -9.59
CA VAL A 95 13.05 -2.39 -8.92
C VAL A 95 14.50 -2.13 -8.48
N GLY A 96 15.29 -1.42 -9.27
CA GLY A 96 16.67 -1.08 -8.89
C GLY A 96 16.75 -0.22 -7.62
N GLU A 97 15.81 0.71 -7.45
CA GLU A 97 15.73 1.55 -6.27
C GLU A 97 15.20 0.78 -5.04
N ILE A 98 14.17 -0.05 -5.23
CA ILE A 98 13.67 -0.94 -4.19
C ILE A 98 14.80 -1.83 -3.66
N ILE A 99 15.57 -2.45 -4.55
CA ILE A 99 16.73 -3.29 -4.18
C ILE A 99 17.74 -2.48 -3.36
N ALA A 100 18.09 -1.27 -3.80
CA ALA A 100 19.05 -0.43 -3.10
C ALA A 100 18.59 -0.02 -1.69
N ASN A 101 17.30 0.31 -1.53
CA ASN A 101 16.75 0.70 -0.24
C ASN A 101 16.56 -0.49 0.70
N VAL A 102 16.18 -1.67 0.17
CA VAL A 102 16.14 -2.91 0.95
C VAL A 102 17.54 -3.31 1.39
N ASP A 103 18.55 -3.22 0.52
CA ASP A 103 19.96 -3.44 0.86
C ASP A 103 20.47 -2.50 1.97
N PHE A 104 20.05 -1.24 1.92
CA PHE A 104 20.33 -0.27 2.98
C PHE A 104 19.68 -0.67 4.31
N LEU A 105 18.42 -1.12 4.31
CA LEU A 105 17.73 -1.61 5.50
C LEU A 105 18.45 -2.82 6.11
N HIS A 106 18.85 -3.79 5.29
CA HIS A 106 19.61 -4.95 5.74
C HIS A 106 20.96 -4.58 6.34
N SER A 107 21.70 -3.70 5.66
CA SER A 107 22.97 -3.19 6.17
C SER A 107 22.84 -2.50 7.55
N ALA A 108 21.69 -1.90 7.82
CA ALA A 108 21.43 -1.18 9.06
C ALA A 108 20.82 -2.04 10.17
N LEU A 109 20.14 -3.14 9.84
CA LEU A 109 19.30 -3.89 10.80
C LEU A 109 19.73 -5.36 10.99
N ASP A 110 20.51 -5.94 10.08
CA ASP A 110 20.82 -7.38 10.15
C ASP A 110 21.61 -7.78 11.39
N ASP A 111 22.52 -6.94 11.86
CA ASP A 111 23.27 -7.17 13.09
C ASP A 111 22.36 -7.10 14.33
N ASP A 112 21.43 -6.14 14.36
CA ASP A 112 20.40 -6.02 15.40
C ASP A 112 19.45 -7.22 15.39
N LEU A 113 18.94 -7.63 14.22
CA LEU A 113 18.07 -8.81 14.07
C LEU A 113 18.78 -10.09 14.52
N THR A 114 20.05 -10.25 14.11
CA THR A 114 20.88 -11.39 14.54
C THR A 114 21.14 -11.34 16.05
N GLY A 115 21.36 -10.14 16.61
CA GLY A 115 21.51 -9.92 18.04
C GLY A 115 20.26 -10.29 18.85
N LEU A 116 19.08 -10.18 18.23
CA LEU A 116 17.80 -10.64 18.77
C LEU A 116 17.53 -12.14 18.52
N GLY A 117 18.42 -12.86 17.87
CA GLY A 117 18.28 -14.27 17.55
C GLY A 117 17.35 -14.56 16.38
N LEU A 118 17.05 -13.54 15.56
CA LEU A 118 16.32 -13.69 14.31
C LEU A 118 17.29 -14.01 13.16
N SER A 119 16.76 -14.56 12.09
CA SER A 119 17.54 -14.94 10.91
C SER A 119 17.12 -14.05 9.75
N PRO A 120 17.94 -13.07 9.36
CA PRO A 120 17.65 -12.27 8.18
C PRO A 120 17.67 -13.12 6.90
N CYS A 121 16.84 -12.76 5.91
CA CYS A 121 16.95 -13.31 4.56
C CYS A 121 18.16 -12.69 3.83
N GLY A 122 18.54 -13.22 2.66
CA GLY A 122 19.61 -12.62 1.83
C GLY A 122 21.03 -12.98 2.27
N GLY A 123 21.16 -13.53 3.48
CA GLY A 123 22.39 -14.05 4.04
C GLY A 123 23.09 -12.99 4.89
N SER A 124 23.30 -13.35 6.17
CA SER A 124 24.40 -13.02 7.09
C SER A 124 25.30 -11.79 6.79
N PRO A 125 25.93 -11.15 7.80
CA PRO A 125 26.96 -10.09 7.64
C PRO A 125 28.17 -10.40 6.70
N THR A 126 28.19 -11.57 6.06
CA THR A 126 29.15 -12.04 5.07
C THR A 126 28.61 -12.14 3.63
N GLU A 127 27.29 -12.06 3.39
CA GLU A 127 26.66 -12.24 2.06
C GLU A 127 25.67 -11.09 1.76
N PRO A 128 26.13 -9.93 1.24
CA PRO A 128 25.34 -8.69 1.16
C PRO A 128 24.23 -8.70 0.09
N SER A 129 23.82 -9.86 -0.42
CA SER A 129 22.82 -9.90 -1.49
C SER A 129 21.43 -10.10 -0.91
N VAL A 130 20.63 -9.04 -0.84
CA VAL A 130 19.19 -9.10 -0.51
C VAL A 130 18.35 -9.88 -1.54
N GLY A 131 18.97 -10.55 -2.51
CA GLY A 131 18.31 -11.28 -3.59
C GLY A 131 17.24 -12.25 -3.11
N GLN A 132 17.50 -13.03 -2.05
CA GLN A 132 16.48 -13.89 -1.46
C GLN A 132 15.27 -13.10 -0.92
N CYS A 133 15.51 -11.98 -0.24
CA CYS A 133 14.47 -11.10 0.30
C CYS A 133 13.62 -10.49 -0.82
N ILE A 134 14.26 -10.13 -1.92
CA ILE A 134 13.58 -9.61 -3.11
C ILE A 134 12.76 -10.71 -3.78
N ASP A 135 13.34 -11.90 -3.98
CA ASP A 135 12.65 -13.02 -4.62
C ASP A 135 11.39 -13.45 -3.84
N GLN A 136 11.45 -13.43 -2.50
CA GLN A 136 10.30 -13.80 -1.66
C GLN A 136 9.23 -12.70 -1.61
N ALA A 137 9.60 -11.42 -1.68
CA ALA A 137 8.65 -10.30 -1.60
C ALA A 137 8.06 -9.89 -2.96
N ALA A 138 8.85 -9.95 -4.05
CA ALA A 138 8.49 -9.42 -5.37
C ALA A 138 7.13 -9.86 -5.91
N PRO A 139 6.68 -11.13 -5.75
CA PRO A 139 5.35 -11.56 -6.22
C PRO A 139 4.19 -10.82 -5.56
N PHE A 140 4.41 -10.20 -4.41
CA PHE A 140 3.40 -9.47 -3.66
C PHE A 140 3.47 -7.95 -3.89
N VAL A 141 4.66 -7.40 -4.18
CA VAL A 141 4.88 -5.94 -4.29
C VAL A 141 5.03 -5.42 -5.72
N VAL A 142 5.23 -6.29 -6.71
CA VAL A 142 5.36 -5.89 -8.12
C VAL A 142 4.34 -6.63 -9.00
N PRO A 143 3.44 -5.93 -9.73
CA PRO A 143 3.22 -4.47 -9.70
C PRO A 143 2.56 -4.00 -8.40
N ASP A 144 2.64 -2.70 -8.09
CA ASP A 144 2.02 -2.13 -6.89
C ASP A 144 0.51 -1.95 -7.07
N VAL A 145 -0.20 -3.05 -6.97
CA VAL A 145 -1.66 -3.13 -7.17
C VAL A 145 -2.29 -4.10 -6.17
N ILE A 146 -3.48 -3.76 -5.69
CA ILE A 146 -4.29 -4.71 -4.91
C ILE A 146 -4.95 -5.68 -5.89
N THR A 147 -4.63 -6.96 -5.76
CA THR A 147 -5.29 -8.02 -6.53
C THR A 147 -6.36 -8.71 -5.67
N LEU A 148 -7.47 -9.05 -6.31
CA LEU A 148 -8.60 -9.74 -5.68
C LEU A 148 -8.98 -10.97 -6.50
N ASP A 149 -8.83 -12.15 -5.89
CA ASP A 149 -9.43 -13.40 -6.31
C ASP A 149 -10.73 -13.61 -5.51
N LEU A 150 -11.86 -13.44 -6.19
CA LEU A 150 -13.19 -13.59 -5.60
C LEU A 150 -13.55 -15.05 -5.25
N SER A 151 -12.69 -16.01 -5.59
CA SER A 151 -12.83 -17.41 -5.20
C SER A 151 -12.13 -17.75 -3.88
N GLN A 152 -11.28 -16.84 -3.37
CA GLN A 152 -10.55 -17.00 -2.13
C GLN A 152 -11.17 -16.17 -1.00
N PRO A 153 -10.95 -16.53 0.27
CA PRO A 153 -11.32 -15.67 1.40
C PRO A 153 -10.70 -14.28 1.28
N SER A 154 -11.42 -13.25 1.70
CA SER A 154 -10.90 -11.89 1.79
C SER A 154 -9.87 -11.76 2.92
N GLY A 155 -8.81 -10.99 2.69
CA GLY A 155 -7.75 -10.74 3.66
C GLY A 155 -6.39 -10.78 2.97
N PHE A 156 -5.37 -10.19 3.57
CA PHE A 156 -4.04 -10.08 2.98
C PHE A 156 -3.44 -11.45 2.65
N PRO A 157 -2.91 -11.69 1.43
CA PRO A 157 -2.72 -10.74 0.32
C PRO A 157 -3.90 -10.58 -0.66
N ASN A 158 -4.98 -11.34 -0.50
CA ASN A 158 -6.22 -11.22 -1.27
C ASN A 158 -7.08 -10.04 -0.80
N GLY A 159 -6.58 -8.81 -1.04
CA GLY A 159 -7.10 -7.59 -0.44
C GLY A 159 -6.53 -7.36 0.95
N ARG A 160 -7.29 -6.67 1.81
CA ARG A 160 -6.92 -6.36 3.21
C ARG A 160 -8.18 -6.27 4.04
N ALA A 161 -8.24 -7.01 5.13
CA ALA A 161 -9.21 -6.83 6.19
C ALA A 161 -8.64 -5.88 7.25
N LEU A 162 -9.53 -5.19 7.98
CA LEU A 162 -9.14 -4.28 9.05
C LEU A 162 -8.20 -4.89 10.13
N PRO A 163 -8.34 -6.17 10.53
CA PRO A 163 -7.45 -6.75 11.53
C PRO A 163 -6.15 -7.33 10.95
N ASP A 164 -5.92 -7.28 9.63
CA ASP A 164 -4.75 -7.93 9.04
C ASP A 164 -3.45 -7.23 9.48
N PRO A 165 -2.44 -7.97 9.98
CA PRO A 165 -1.16 -7.40 10.41
C PRO A 165 -0.23 -7.16 9.21
N VAL A 166 -0.70 -6.35 8.26
CA VAL A 166 -0.07 -6.22 6.94
C VAL A 166 1.38 -5.74 7.02
N ILE A 167 1.67 -4.78 7.91
CA ILE A 167 3.03 -4.23 8.07
C ILE A 167 3.97 -5.31 8.62
N ASP A 168 3.55 -6.08 9.61
CA ASP A 168 4.39 -7.14 10.19
C ASP A 168 4.68 -8.25 9.17
N VAL A 169 3.66 -8.64 8.39
CA VAL A 169 3.81 -9.64 7.32
C VAL A 169 4.73 -9.13 6.21
N THR A 170 4.58 -7.86 5.81
CA THR A 170 5.43 -7.23 4.79
C THR A 170 6.88 -7.10 5.29
N LEU A 171 7.08 -6.74 6.56
CA LEU A 171 8.39 -6.64 7.16
C LEU A 171 9.06 -8.01 7.29
N ALA A 172 8.31 -9.06 7.62
CA ALA A 172 8.82 -10.44 7.62
C ALA A 172 9.25 -10.87 6.22
N LEU A 173 8.47 -10.52 5.18
CA LEU A 173 8.80 -10.79 3.78
C LEU A 173 10.06 -10.07 3.30
N ILE A 174 10.43 -8.91 3.83
CA ILE A 174 11.63 -8.22 3.38
C ILE A 174 12.82 -8.40 4.31
N LEU A 175 12.64 -8.73 5.59
CA LEU A 175 13.74 -8.83 6.55
C LEU A 175 14.09 -10.27 6.94
N LEU A 176 13.14 -11.19 7.05
CA LEU A 176 13.36 -12.51 7.66
C LEU A 176 13.51 -13.62 6.63
N ASP A 177 14.36 -14.60 6.92
CA ASP A 177 14.43 -15.85 6.17
C ASP A 177 13.19 -16.71 6.45
N LEU A 178 12.29 -16.79 5.49
CA LEU A 178 11.03 -17.54 5.60
C LEU A 178 11.20 -19.07 5.60
N ASN A 179 12.42 -19.58 5.36
CA ASN A 179 12.73 -20.99 5.61
C ASN A 179 12.96 -21.27 7.11
N THR A 180 13.25 -20.22 7.88
CA THR A 180 13.51 -20.30 9.32
C THR A 180 12.35 -19.74 10.14
N HIS A 181 11.75 -18.64 9.70
CA HIS A 181 10.67 -17.93 10.39
C HIS A 181 9.36 -18.04 9.63
N ALA A 182 8.25 -18.08 10.36
CA ALA A 182 6.93 -17.98 9.73
C ALA A 182 6.69 -16.54 9.22
N VAL A 183 5.88 -16.40 8.16
CA VAL A 183 5.58 -15.09 7.56
C VAL A 183 4.80 -14.16 8.51
N ASP A 184 4.14 -14.71 9.52
CA ASP A 184 3.41 -14.00 10.58
C ASP A 184 4.22 -13.88 11.89
N PHE A 185 5.51 -14.27 11.89
CA PHE A 185 6.33 -14.29 13.10
C PHE A 185 6.37 -12.93 13.81
N LEU A 186 6.59 -11.84 13.08
CA LEU A 186 6.64 -10.49 13.64
C LEU A 186 5.28 -10.04 14.21
N ALA A 187 4.17 -10.45 13.58
CA ALA A 187 2.82 -10.17 14.07
C ALA A 187 2.52 -10.91 15.38
N GLY A 188 3.16 -12.07 15.60
CA GLY A 188 3.06 -12.84 16.83
C GLY A 188 3.85 -12.27 18.01
N LEU A 189 4.72 -11.27 17.78
CA LEU A 189 5.43 -10.59 18.86
C LEU A 189 4.47 -9.65 19.61
N PRO A 190 4.59 -9.51 20.93
CA PRO A 190 3.73 -8.62 21.73
C PRO A 190 4.16 -7.15 21.61
N LEU A 191 4.45 -6.69 20.38
CA LEU A 191 4.85 -5.31 20.06
C LEU A 191 3.64 -4.46 19.68
N ASN A 192 2.66 -5.06 19.01
CA ASN A 192 1.43 -4.40 18.60
C ASN A 192 0.32 -4.62 19.63
N PRO A 193 -0.62 -3.67 19.78
CA PRO A 193 -1.86 -3.92 20.50
C PRO A 193 -2.56 -5.15 19.93
N PRO A 194 -2.99 -6.12 20.77
CA PRO A 194 -3.52 -7.40 20.26
C PRO A 194 -4.88 -7.25 19.56
N MET A 195 -5.61 -6.16 19.82
CA MET A 195 -6.89 -5.83 19.21
C MET A 195 -7.22 -4.35 19.39
N ASN A 196 -8.17 -3.85 18.60
CA ASN A 196 -8.77 -2.55 18.82
C ASN A 196 -9.57 -2.52 20.14
N ASP A 197 -9.62 -1.35 20.79
CA ASP A 197 -10.37 -1.15 22.05
C ASP A 197 -11.87 -1.43 21.90
N VAL A 198 -12.41 -1.23 20.68
CA VAL A 198 -13.78 -1.58 20.31
C VAL A 198 -13.75 -2.59 19.15
N PRO A 199 -14.45 -3.73 19.24
CA PRO A 199 -14.55 -4.67 18.13
C PRO A 199 -15.12 -4.01 16.87
N PHE A 200 -14.58 -4.35 15.69
CA PHE A 200 -15.12 -3.87 14.42
C PHE A 200 -16.57 -4.35 14.23
N PRO A 201 -17.52 -3.44 13.91
CA PRO A 201 -18.87 -3.82 13.53
C PRO A 201 -18.90 -4.76 12.33
N THR A 202 -19.86 -5.69 12.29
CA THR A 202 -20.03 -6.62 11.15
C THR A 202 -20.76 -6.00 9.96
N GLY A 203 -21.17 -4.73 10.06
CA GLY A 203 -21.87 -3.98 9.03
C GLY A 203 -21.46 -2.52 9.03
N PHE A 204 -21.77 -1.82 7.95
CA PHE A 204 -21.42 -0.41 7.80
C PHE A 204 -22.09 0.48 8.88
N PRO A 205 -21.36 1.42 9.51
CA PRO A 205 -19.92 1.69 9.34
C PRO A 205 -19.04 0.66 10.06
N TYR A 206 -18.01 0.14 9.37
CA TYR A 206 -17.11 -0.92 9.86
C TYR A 206 -16.05 -0.45 10.88
N LEU A 207 -16.02 0.85 11.19
CA LEU A 207 -15.16 1.44 12.22
C LEU A 207 -16.03 1.97 13.36
N ALA A 208 -15.60 1.72 14.59
CA ALA A 208 -16.24 2.29 15.76
C ALA A 208 -16.08 3.82 15.79
N PRO A 209 -16.98 4.56 16.46
CA PRO A 209 -16.79 5.98 16.72
C PRO A 209 -15.49 6.25 17.48
N ALA A 210 -14.90 7.43 17.26
CA ALA A 210 -13.76 7.89 18.06
C ALA A 210 -14.13 7.92 19.56
N GLN A 211 -13.18 7.50 20.40
CA GLN A 211 -13.32 7.47 21.86
C GLN A 211 -12.71 8.70 22.51
#